data_AF-A0A1I1NRR9-F1
#
_entry.id   AF-A0A1I1NRR9-F1
#
_cell.length_a   1.000
_cell.length_b   1.000
_cell.length_c   1.000
_cell.angle_alpha   90.00
_cell.angle_beta   90.00
_cell.angle_gamma   90.00
#
_symmetry.space_group_name_H-M   'P 1'
#
loop_
_entity.id
_entity.type
_entity.pdbx_description
1 polymer ?
#
loop_
_entity_poly.entity_id
_entity_poly.type
_entity_poly.pdbx_seq_one_letter_code
_entity_poly.pdbx_strand_id
1 'polypeptide(L)'
;MTLAFIEAVRHLAESNDEYDIVLRPHPVESIEAWKVYLEGIPNVHVIREGSITAWVNNAFAVMHNGCTTALEATVFGKPVVTYLPFEQEYARELPNELGVRVESLEALSDTVNGLFHASQSGVGSEKEEALPVSVAKKVHLDDAELAAEKIVKVWESLDNGELSSPCNWTKFHAHLKLAKLRSVVGTALRNALPGRFGPAKENYKFPPMDAADIRGRISRLQRVLGLDEELECKLLSERTVLIRPRRLL
;
A
#
# COMPACT_ATOMS: atom_id res chain seq x y z
N MET A 1 21.18 -6.21 -1.48
CA MET A 1 19.78 -6.66 -1.33
C MET A 1 19.05 -6.65 -2.66
N THR A 2 18.92 -5.50 -3.33
CA THR A 2 18.26 -5.38 -4.66
C THR A 2 18.73 -6.42 -5.67
N LEU A 3 20.06 -6.57 -5.87
CA LEU A 3 20.61 -7.57 -6.79
C LEU A 3 20.17 -9.01 -6.46
N ALA A 4 20.25 -9.39 -5.18
CA ALA A 4 19.82 -10.71 -4.74
C ALA A 4 18.32 -10.96 -4.97
N PHE A 5 17.48 -9.92 -4.86
CA PHE A 5 16.06 -10.03 -5.20
C PHE A 5 15.81 -10.11 -6.71
N ILE A 6 16.62 -9.47 -7.55
CA ILE A 6 16.57 -9.66 -9.01
C ILE A 6 16.89 -11.12 -9.33
N GLU A 7 17.96 -11.67 -8.77
CA GLU A 7 18.37 -13.07 -8.95
C GLU A 7 17.29 -14.04 -8.46
N ALA A 8 16.72 -13.79 -7.28
CA ALA A 8 15.63 -14.59 -6.74
C ALA A 8 14.39 -14.60 -7.62
N VAL A 9 13.93 -13.44 -8.10
CA VAL A 9 12.76 -13.34 -8.98
C VAL A 9 13.00 -14.05 -10.30
N ARG A 10 14.20 -13.90 -10.89
CA ARG A 10 14.57 -14.61 -12.13
C ARG A 10 14.59 -16.11 -11.92
N HIS A 11 15.22 -16.57 -10.84
CA HIS A 11 15.28 -17.99 -10.51
C HIS A 11 13.89 -18.60 -10.30
N LEU A 12 12.99 -17.90 -9.60
CA LEU A 12 11.60 -18.37 -9.43
C LEU A 12 10.87 -18.44 -10.76
N ALA A 13 10.95 -17.39 -11.58
CA ALA A 13 10.31 -17.37 -12.90
C ALA A 13 10.84 -18.42 -13.87
N GLU A 14 12.14 -18.71 -13.83
CA GLU A 14 12.79 -19.75 -14.67
C GLU A 14 12.48 -21.16 -14.17
N SER A 15 12.24 -21.33 -12.86
CA SER A 15 11.96 -22.65 -12.26
C SER A 15 10.49 -23.05 -12.29
N ASN A 16 9.56 -22.09 -12.36
CA ASN A 16 8.13 -22.35 -12.45
C ASN A 16 7.37 -21.17 -13.09
N ASP A 17 6.65 -21.45 -14.18
CA ASP A 17 5.81 -20.49 -14.90
C ASP A 17 4.30 -20.65 -14.64
N GLU A 18 3.89 -21.54 -13.74
CA GLU A 18 2.49 -21.79 -13.37
C GLU A 18 1.88 -20.69 -12.49
N TYR A 19 2.68 -19.76 -11.97
CA TYR A 19 2.22 -18.63 -11.18
C TYR A 19 2.85 -17.31 -11.60
N ASP A 20 2.13 -16.23 -11.32
CA ASP A 20 2.60 -14.86 -11.48
C ASP A 20 3.38 -14.38 -10.25
N ILE A 21 4.48 -13.67 -10.48
CA ILE A 21 5.29 -13.00 -9.47
C ILE A 21 5.04 -11.50 -9.56
N VAL A 22 4.39 -10.93 -8.54
CA VAL A 22 4.22 -9.48 -8.43
C VAL A 22 5.32 -8.89 -7.57
N LEU A 23 6.30 -8.26 -8.20
CA LEU A 23 7.33 -7.51 -7.50
C LEU A 23 6.84 -6.09 -7.19
N ARG A 24 6.90 -5.71 -5.92
CA ARG A 24 6.57 -4.36 -5.44
C ARG A 24 7.80 -3.66 -4.87
N PRO A 25 8.51 -2.83 -5.67
CA PRO A 25 9.68 -2.08 -5.22
C PRO A 25 9.41 -1.19 -4.03
N HIS A 26 10.44 -0.95 -3.22
CA HIS A 26 10.34 0.02 -2.13
C HIS A 26 10.03 1.43 -2.70
N PRO A 27 9.26 2.30 -2.01
CA PRO A 27 8.90 3.62 -2.54
C PRO A 27 10.08 4.52 -2.95
N VAL A 28 11.28 4.27 -2.41
CA VAL A 28 12.51 5.03 -2.74
C VAL A 28 13.31 4.40 -3.88
N GLU A 29 12.98 3.20 -4.30
CA GLU A 29 13.60 2.54 -5.45
C GLU A 29 12.95 2.99 -6.76
N SER A 30 13.74 2.99 -7.84
CA SER A 30 13.22 3.27 -9.18
C SER A 30 12.46 2.06 -9.70
N ILE A 31 11.17 2.25 -9.99
CA ILE A 31 10.33 1.21 -10.60
C ILE A 31 10.78 0.93 -12.04
N GLU A 32 11.31 1.94 -12.73
CA GLU A 32 11.83 1.84 -14.09
C GLU A 32 13.07 0.95 -14.13
N ALA A 33 13.99 1.10 -13.17
CA ALA A 33 15.14 0.22 -13.05
C ALA A 33 14.72 -1.25 -12.89
N TRP A 34 13.77 -1.52 -11.99
CA TRP A 34 13.22 -2.87 -11.81
C TRP A 34 12.58 -3.43 -13.07
N LYS A 35 11.81 -2.61 -13.81
CA LYS A 35 11.22 -3.00 -15.10
C LYS A 35 12.28 -3.37 -16.13
N VAL A 36 13.40 -2.64 -16.19
CA VAL A 36 14.52 -2.96 -17.09
C VAL A 36 15.20 -4.27 -16.70
N TYR A 37 15.49 -4.48 -15.41
CA TYR A 37 16.18 -5.69 -14.96
C TYR A 37 15.38 -6.99 -15.12
N LEU A 38 14.05 -6.87 -15.13
CA LEU A 38 13.10 -7.99 -15.21
C LEU A 38 12.33 -7.99 -16.54
N GLU A 39 12.80 -7.21 -17.52
CA GLU A 39 12.17 -7.11 -18.83
C GLU A 39 12.21 -8.46 -19.55
N GLY A 40 11.11 -8.80 -20.24
CA GLY A 40 11.00 -10.01 -21.06
C GLY A 40 10.68 -11.29 -20.28
N ILE A 41 10.48 -11.23 -18.96
CA ILE A 41 10.07 -12.38 -18.14
C ILE A 41 8.53 -12.41 -18.08
N PRO A 42 7.83 -13.37 -18.73
CA PRO A 42 6.39 -13.27 -18.97
C PRO A 42 5.50 -13.27 -17.73
N ASN A 43 5.87 -14.03 -16.69
CA ASN A 43 5.11 -14.18 -15.44
C ASN A 43 5.58 -13.23 -14.33
N VAL A 44 6.40 -12.23 -14.63
CA VAL A 44 6.89 -11.25 -13.63
C VAL A 44 6.29 -9.87 -13.90
N HIS A 45 5.63 -9.33 -12.88
CA HIS A 45 4.95 -8.04 -12.95
C HIS A 45 5.52 -7.06 -11.94
N VAL A 46 6.17 -6.00 -12.41
CA VAL A 46 6.69 -4.92 -11.55
C VAL A 46 5.61 -3.85 -11.34
N ILE A 47 4.96 -3.88 -10.18
CA ILE A 47 3.75 -3.10 -9.89
C ILE A 47 3.95 -2.33 -8.57
N ARG A 48 3.54 -1.05 -8.52
CA ARG A 48 3.55 -0.24 -7.28
C ARG A 48 2.19 0.36 -6.95
N GLU A 49 1.19 0.11 -7.79
CA GLU A 49 -0.15 0.63 -7.72
C GLU A 49 -0.96 -0.02 -6.58
N GLY A 50 -1.88 0.75 -6.00
CA GLY A 50 -2.83 0.28 -4.99
C GLY A 50 -2.24 0.02 -3.60
N SER A 51 -3.11 -0.43 -2.68
CA SER A 51 -2.69 -0.85 -1.33
C SER A 51 -1.98 -2.19 -1.38
N ILE A 52 -0.93 -2.36 -0.57
CA ILE A 52 -0.25 -3.65 -0.40
C ILE A 52 -1.20 -4.73 0.11
N THR A 53 -2.15 -4.36 0.99
CA THR A 53 -3.15 -5.26 1.57
C THR A 53 -3.94 -6.03 0.52
N ALA A 54 -4.33 -5.37 -0.59
CA ALA A 54 -5.07 -6.04 -1.65
C ALA A 54 -4.23 -7.10 -2.37
N TRP A 55 -2.93 -6.86 -2.55
CA TRP A 55 -2.00 -7.82 -3.14
C TRP A 55 -1.75 -9.00 -2.21
N VAL A 56 -1.52 -8.72 -0.92
CA VAL A 56 -1.35 -9.76 0.12
C VAL A 56 -2.57 -10.68 0.16
N ASN A 57 -3.79 -10.12 0.19
CA ASN A 57 -5.02 -10.91 0.28
C ASN A 57 -5.24 -11.86 -0.91
N ASN A 58 -4.74 -11.52 -2.09
CA ASN A 58 -4.89 -12.33 -3.31
C ASN A 58 -3.67 -13.20 -3.62
N ALA A 59 -2.59 -13.09 -2.86
CA ALA A 59 -1.42 -13.94 -3.03
C ALA A 59 -1.62 -15.30 -2.32
N PHE A 60 -0.97 -16.35 -2.85
CA PHE A 60 -0.83 -17.62 -2.16
C PHE A 60 0.32 -17.62 -1.14
N ALA A 61 1.32 -16.75 -1.34
CA ALA A 61 2.44 -16.54 -0.43
C ALA A 61 3.03 -15.13 -0.60
N VAL A 62 3.72 -14.64 0.43
CA VAL A 62 4.40 -13.33 0.42
C VAL A 62 5.88 -13.52 0.74
N MET A 63 6.75 -13.19 -0.22
CA MET A 63 8.21 -13.15 0.00
C MET A 63 8.65 -11.74 0.43
N HIS A 64 9.50 -11.64 1.44
CA HIS A 64 10.08 -10.35 1.87
C HIS A 64 11.45 -10.50 2.53
N ASN A 65 12.06 -9.35 2.82
CA ASN A 65 13.21 -9.21 3.71
C ASN A 65 12.97 -8.03 4.68
N GLY A 66 12.74 -8.31 5.96
CA GLY A 66 12.58 -7.29 7.00
C GLY A 66 11.40 -6.33 6.86
N CYS A 67 10.41 -6.59 6.00
CA CYS A 67 9.32 -5.65 5.77
C CYS A 67 8.17 -5.84 6.77
N THR A 68 7.53 -4.76 7.20
CA THR A 68 6.34 -4.83 8.06
C THR A 68 5.15 -5.50 7.36
N THR A 69 5.16 -5.62 6.04
CA THR A 69 4.18 -6.40 5.27
C THR A 69 4.09 -7.85 5.73
N ALA A 70 5.15 -8.42 6.31
CA ALA A 70 5.12 -9.74 6.92
C ALA A 70 4.03 -9.84 8.00
N LEU A 71 3.86 -8.78 8.80
CA LEU A 71 2.82 -8.70 9.82
C LEU A 71 1.42 -8.71 9.21
N GLU A 72 1.20 -7.94 8.14
CA GLU A 72 -0.08 -7.94 7.42
C GLU A 72 -0.36 -9.34 6.86
N ALA A 73 0.61 -9.97 6.19
CA ALA A 73 0.48 -11.31 5.64
C ALA A 73 0.15 -12.35 6.73
N THR A 74 0.85 -12.32 7.86
CA THR A 74 0.54 -13.19 9.01
C THR A 74 -0.87 -12.97 9.54
N VAL A 75 -1.31 -11.70 9.66
CA VAL A 75 -2.68 -11.38 10.11
C VAL A 75 -3.73 -11.91 9.13
N PHE A 76 -3.45 -11.90 7.83
CA PHE A 76 -4.33 -12.44 6.79
C PHE A 76 -4.19 -13.96 6.58
N GLY A 77 -3.44 -14.67 7.43
CA GLY A 77 -3.22 -16.11 7.29
C GLY A 77 -2.46 -16.48 6.01
N LYS A 78 -1.70 -15.55 5.43
CA LYS A 78 -0.92 -15.76 4.21
C LYS A 78 0.46 -16.33 4.58
N PRO A 79 0.89 -17.44 3.92
CA PRO A 79 2.25 -17.95 4.06
C PRO A 79 3.29 -16.85 3.80
N VAL A 80 4.27 -16.76 4.69
CA VAL A 80 5.35 -15.78 4.61
C VAL A 80 6.66 -16.52 4.33
N VAL A 81 7.41 -16.04 3.34
CA VAL A 81 8.75 -16.52 2.99
C VAL A 81 9.75 -15.38 3.28
N THR A 82 10.63 -15.61 4.24
CA THR A 82 11.66 -14.65 4.64
C THR A 82 12.95 -14.96 3.89
N TYR A 83 13.20 -14.26 2.79
CA TYR A 83 14.41 -14.46 1.99
C TYR A 83 15.60 -13.66 2.56
N LEU A 84 16.62 -14.37 3.02
CA LEU A 84 17.82 -13.86 3.69
C LEU A 84 19.08 -14.39 2.99
N PRO A 85 19.43 -13.87 1.79
CA PRO A 85 20.55 -14.38 1.00
C PRO A 85 21.94 -14.14 1.62
N PHE A 86 22.03 -13.36 2.70
CA PHE A 86 23.25 -13.08 3.43
C PHE A 86 22.91 -12.57 4.84
N GLU A 87 23.86 -12.72 5.77
CA GLU A 87 23.71 -12.21 7.13
C GLU A 87 23.55 -10.68 7.16
N GLN A 88 22.65 -10.20 8.02
CA GLN A 88 22.40 -8.78 8.21
C GLN A 88 22.68 -8.43 9.67
N GLU A 89 23.69 -7.59 9.92
CA GLU A 89 24.10 -7.15 11.27
C GLU A 89 22.95 -6.47 12.06
N TYR A 90 22.06 -5.76 11.35
CA TYR A 90 20.89 -5.09 11.91
C TYR A 90 19.60 -5.66 11.31
N ALA A 91 19.44 -6.98 11.35
CA ALA A 91 18.22 -7.63 10.89
C ALA A 91 17.00 -7.16 11.70
N ARG A 92 15.87 -6.94 11.03
CA ARG A 92 14.59 -6.72 11.73
C ARG A 92 14.08 -8.06 12.22
N GLU A 93 14.30 -8.32 13.51
CA GLU A 93 14.06 -9.62 14.15
C GLU A 93 12.62 -10.11 13.98
N LEU A 94 11.64 -9.30 14.39
CA LEU A 94 10.24 -9.75 14.39
C LEU A 94 9.72 -10.11 12.99
N PRO A 95 9.75 -9.24 11.96
CA PRO A 95 9.24 -9.61 10.65
C PRO A 95 9.92 -10.84 10.04
N ASN A 96 11.22 -11.02 10.28
CA ASN A 96 11.98 -12.14 9.73
C ASN A 96 11.72 -13.47 10.46
N GLU A 97 11.02 -13.46 11.60
CA GLU A 97 10.59 -14.64 12.35
C GLU A 97 9.19 -15.12 11.99
N LEU A 98 8.41 -14.33 11.24
CA LEU A 98 7.01 -14.64 10.94
C LEU A 98 6.82 -15.61 9.78
N GLY A 99 7.89 -15.93 9.05
CA GLY A 99 7.85 -16.77 7.87
C GLY A 99 8.94 -17.82 7.84
N VAL A 100 8.86 -18.72 6.85
CA VAL A 100 9.91 -19.71 6.57
C VAL A 100 11.16 -18.96 6.11
N ARG A 101 12.24 -19.09 6.87
CA ARG A 101 13.53 -18.49 6.52
C ARG A 101 14.21 -19.30 5.43
N VAL A 102 14.66 -18.60 4.40
CA VAL A 102 15.28 -19.18 3.22
C VAL A 102 16.53 -18.38 2.87
N GLU A 103 17.65 -19.07 2.69
CA GLU A 103 18.97 -18.44 2.50
C GLU A 103 19.60 -18.75 1.13
N SER A 104 19.04 -19.69 0.35
CA SER A 104 19.51 -20.05 -1.00
C SER A 104 18.39 -19.99 -2.04
N LEU A 105 18.76 -19.94 -3.32
CA LEU A 105 17.80 -19.91 -4.43
C LEU A 105 17.04 -21.24 -4.57
N GLU A 106 17.71 -22.36 -4.34
CA GLU A 106 17.12 -23.70 -4.41
C GLU A 106 16.09 -23.89 -3.30
N ALA A 107 16.45 -23.55 -2.06
CA ALA A 107 15.51 -23.59 -0.94
C ALA A 107 14.33 -22.62 -1.16
N LEU A 108 14.55 -21.52 -1.89
CA LEU A 108 13.49 -20.57 -2.22
C LEU A 108 12.49 -21.15 -3.21
N SER A 109 12.96 -21.71 -4.33
CA SER A 109 12.06 -22.33 -5.31
C SER A 109 11.33 -23.53 -4.73
N ASP A 110 12.01 -24.41 -3.97
CA ASP A 110 11.38 -25.54 -3.28
C ASP A 110 10.26 -25.06 -2.33
N THR A 111 10.52 -24.03 -1.53
CA THR A 111 9.55 -23.49 -0.57
C THR A 111 8.35 -22.87 -1.29
N VAL A 112 8.58 -22.02 -2.29
CA VAL A 112 7.51 -21.32 -3.02
C VAL A 112 6.66 -22.30 -3.82
N ASN A 113 7.28 -23.27 -4.49
CA ASN A 113 6.56 -24.30 -5.25
C ASN A 113 5.73 -25.20 -4.33
N GLY A 114 6.26 -25.58 -3.16
CA GLY A 114 5.51 -26.30 -2.14
C GLY A 114 4.26 -25.54 -1.67
N LEU A 115 4.39 -24.24 -1.39
CA LEU A 115 3.27 -23.36 -1.02
C LEU A 115 2.25 -23.20 -2.16
N PHE A 116 2.73 -23.07 -3.40
CA PHE A 116 1.87 -22.99 -4.58
C PHE A 116 1.03 -24.27 -4.74
N HIS A 117 1.65 -25.46 -4.72
CA HIS A 117 0.92 -26.72 -4.84
C HIS A 117 -0.06 -26.96 -3.68
N ALA A 118 0.30 -26.56 -2.45
CA ALA A 118 -0.61 -26.60 -1.31
C ALA A 118 -1.84 -25.70 -1.53
N SER A 119 -1.64 -24.51 -2.11
CA SER A 119 -2.73 -23.57 -2.42
C SER A 119 -3.68 -24.10 -3.50
N GLN A 120 -3.16 -24.81 -4.52
CA GLN A 120 -3.97 -25.42 -5.59
C GLN A 120 -4.79 -26.62 -5.10
N SER A 121 -4.26 -27.37 -4.13
CA SER A 121 -4.90 -28.60 -3.65
C SER A 121 -6.14 -28.35 -2.77
N GLY A 122 -6.51 -27.09 -2.52
CA GLY A 122 -7.55 -26.74 -1.54
C GLY A 122 -7.18 -27.12 -0.10
N VAL A 123 -5.93 -27.55 0.13
CA VAL A 123 -5.33 -27.83 1.44
C VAL A 123 -4.67 -26.55 1.98
N GLY A 124 -5.17 -25.37 1.57
CA GLY A 124 -5.05 -24.17 2.38
C GLY A 124 -6.07 -24.32 3.49
N SER A 125 -5.66 -24.86 4.63
CA SER A 125 -6.57 -25.00 5.75
C SER A 125 -7.21 -23.65 6.06
N GLU A 126 -8.53 -23.57 5.92
CA GLU A 126 -9.41 -22.68 6.68
C GLU A 126 -9.36 -23.05 8.18
N LYS A 127 -8.18 -23.39 8.70
CA LYS A 127 -7.93 -23.33 10.13
C LYS A 127 -7.47 -21.91 10.34
N GLU A 128 -8.30 -21.13 11.01
CA GLU A 128 -7.83 -19.95 11.75
C GLU A 128 -6.74 -20.43 12.71
N GLU A 129 -5.51 -20.49 12.22
CA GLU A 129 -4.36 -20.64 13.10
C GLU A 129 -4.28 -19.37 13.92
N ALA A 130 -4.31 -19.53 15.24
CA ALA A 130 -4.15 -18.42 16.14
C ALA A 130 -2.84 -17.67 15.81
N LEU A 131 -2.90 -16.34 15.79
CA LEU A 131 -1.73 -15.51 15.51
C LEU A 131 -0.56 -15.90 16.41
N PRO A 132 0.68 -15.87 15.90
CA PRO A 132 1.86 -16.07 16.74
C PRO A 132 1.82 -15.15 17.96
N VAL A 133 2.20 -15.66 19.13
CA VAL A 133 2.16 -14.89 20.40
C VAL A 133 2.89 -13.55 20.29
N SER A 134 3.97 -13.51 19.50
CA SER A 134 4.76 -12.30 19.21
C SER A 134 3.96 -11.21 18.49
N VAL A 135 2.99 -11.61 17.65
CA VAL A 135 2.06 -10.75 16.90
C VAL A 135 0.80 -10.45 17.70
N ALA A 136 0.19 -11.46 18.31
CA ALA A 136 -1.06 -11.33 19.07
C ALA A 136 -0.97 -10.30 20.20
N LYS A 137 0.20 -10.17 20.84
CA LYS A 137 0.44 -9.14 21.89
C LYS A 137 0.58 -7.71 21.36
N LYS A 138 0.65 -7.51 20.03
CA LYS A 138 0.89 -6.22 19.36
C LYS A 138 -0.29 -5.75 18.51
N VAL A 139 -1.21 -6.66 18.18
CA VAL A 139 -2.35 -6.39 17.31
C VAL A 139 -3.62 -6.74 18.07
N HIS A 140 -4.60 -5.83 18.02
CA HIS A 140 -5.94 -6.08 18.49
C HIS A 140 -6.84 -6.23 17.25
N LEU A 141 -7.37 -7.43 17.06
CA LEU A 141 -8.39 -7.70 16.04
C LEU A 141 -9.76 -7.66 16.72
N ASP A 142 -10.69 -6.94 16.11
CA ASP A 142 -12.08 -6.86 16.55
C ASP A 142 -12.97 -7.22 15.36
N ASP A 143 -13.70 -8.32 15.49
CA ASP A 143 -14.59 -8.85 14.44
C ASP A 143 -15.99 -8.21 14.48
N ALA A 144 -16.31 -7.47 15.55
CA ALA A 144 -17.61 -6.84 15.74
C ALA A 144 -17.65 -5.39 15.23
N GLU A 145 -16.52 -4.67 15.26
CA GLU A 145 -16.49 -3.24 14.93
C GLU A 145 -15.20 -2.81 14.21
N LEU A 146 -15.35 -1.96 13.18
CA LEU A 146 -14.21 -1.41 12.46
C LEU A 146 -13.42 -0.43 13.34
N ALA A 147 -12.08 -0.46 13.22
CA ALA A 147 -11.22 0.51 13.89
C ALA A 147 -11.59 1.97 13.55
N ALA A 148 -12.05 2.23 12.32
CA ALA A 148 -12.50 3.55 11.90
C ALA A 148 -13.75 4.01 12.67
N GLU A 149 -14.70 3.12 12.92
CA GLU A 149 -15.93 3.43 13.68
C GLU A 149 -15.60 3.72 15.15
N LYS A 150 -14.73 2.91 15.76
CA LYS A 150 -14.24 3.15 17.13
C LYS A 150 -13.58 4.52 17.27
N ILE A 151 -12.72 4.89 16.31
CA ILE A 151 -12.06 6.20 16.31
C ILE A 151 -13.09 7.32 16.23
N VAL A 152 -14.07 7.21 15.33
CA VAL A 152 -15.14 8.21 15.18
C VAL A 152 -15.97 8.32 16.46
N LYS A 153 -16.40 7.20 17.07
CA LYS A 153 -17.13 7.20 18.34
C LYS A 153 -16.37 7.92 19.46
N VAL A 154 -15.05 7.69 19.55
CA VAL A 154 -14.20 8.41 20.52
C VAL A 154 -14.18 9.91 20.20
N TRP A 155 -13.99 10.29 18.95
CA TRP A 155 -14.00 11.72 18.56
C TRP A 155 -15.35 12.39 18.87
N GLU A 156 -16.47 11.73 18.58
CA GLU A 156 -17.81 12.22 18.89
C GLU A 156 -18.02 12.35 20.41
N SER A 157 -17.51 11.41 21.21
CA SER A 157 -17.58 11.49 22.67
C SER A 157 -16.77 12.66 23.26
N LEU A 158 -15.76 13.13 22.52
CA LEU A 158 -14.93 14.29 22.88
C LEU A 158 -15.48 15.60 22.33
N ASP A 159 -16.52 15.56 21.48
CA ASP A 159 -17.12 16.77 20.93
C ASP A 159 -17.95 17.48 22.00
N ASN A 160 -17.54 18.72 22.30
CA ASN A 160 -18.27 19.62 23.18
C ASN A 160 -19.25 20.53 22.40
N GLY A 161 -19.45 20.28 21.10
CA GLY A 161 -20.24 21.11 20.19
C GLY A 161 -19.47 22.31 19.62
N GLU A 162 -18.21 22.49 19.99
CA GLU A 162 -17.35 23.59 19.54
C GLU A 162 -16.25 23.14 18.57
N LEU A 163 -16.13 21.83 18.29
CA LEU A 163 -15.11 21.30 17.38
C LEU A 163 -15.34 21.68 15.91
N SER A 164 -16.56 22.06 15.55
CA SER A 164 -16.91 22.49 14.19
C SER A 164 -17.22 23.98 14.14
N SER A 165 -16.62 24.67 13.17
CA SER A 165 -16.92 26.07 12.86
C SER A 165 -17.30 26.19 11.39
N PRO A 166 -18.27 27.05 11.03
CA PRO A 166 -18.63 27.25 9.63
C PRO A 166 -17.43 27.74 8.83
N CYS A 167 -17.11 27.00 7.75
CA CYS A 167 -16.04 27.39 6.85
C CYS A 167 -16.51 28.51 5.91
N ASN A 168 -15.77 29.62 5.87
CA ASN A 168 -16.03 30.66 4.88
C ASN A 168 -15.53 30.19 3.50
N TRP A 169 -16.46 29.69 2.68
CA TRP A 169 -16.16 29.12 1.38
C TRP A 169 -15.49 30.08 0.40
N THR A 170 -15.83 31.38 0.41
CA THR A 170 -15.21 32.34 -0.52
C THR A 170 -13.75 32.58 -0.15
N LYS A 171 -13.45 32.74 1.15
CA LYS A 171 -12.07 32.81 1.66
C LYS A 171 -11.31 31.53 1.34
N PHE A 172 -11.90 30.36 1.57
CA PHE A 172 -11.26 29.08 1.29
C PHE A 172 -10.88 28.93 -0.20
N HIS A 173 -11.81 29.21 -1.12
CA HIS A 173 -11.52 29.17 -2.55
C HIS A 173 -10.46 30.21 -2.96
N ALA A 174 -10.47 31.41 -2.37
CA ALA A 174 -9.42 32.41 -2.60
C ALA A 174 -8.05 31.90 -2.12
N HIS A 175 -7.98 31.25 -0.96
CA HIS A 175 -6.76 30.62 -0.46
C HIS A 175 -6.26 29.51 -1.40
N LEU A 176 -7.13 28.64 -1.91
CA LEU A 176 -6.75 27.60 -2.86
C LEU A 176 -6.18 28.20 -4.16
N LYS A 177 -6.81 29.25 -4.70
CA LYS A 177 -6.31 29.95 -5.90
C LYS A 177 -4.95 30.61 -5.64
N LEU A 178 -4.78 31.26 -4.49
CA LEU A 178 -3.52 31.89 -4.10
C LEU A 178 -2.41 30.85 -3.90
N ALA A 179 -2.71 29.72 -3.27
CA ALA A 179 -1.76 28.61 -3.09
C ALA A 179 -1.32 28.03 -4.45
N LYS A 180 -2.26 27.84 -5.38
CA LYS A 180 -1.95 27.42 -6.75
C LYS A 180 -1.05 28.42 -7.47
N LEU A 181 -1.37 29.72 -7.41
CA LEU A 181 -0.56 30.77 -8.02
C LEU A 181 0.87 30.78 -7.45
N ARG A 182 1.02 30.70 -6.12
CA ARG A 182 2.32 30.63 -5.44
C ARG A 182 3.12 29.40 -5.88
N SER A 183 2.46 28.25 -6.03
CA SER A 183 3.09 27.03 -6.51
C SER A 183 3.61 27.19 -7.95
N VAL A 184 2.78 27.69 -8.87
CA VAL A 184 3.14 27.93 -10.28
C VAL A 184 4.30 28.92 -10.38
N VAL A 185 4.22 30.07 -9.70
CA VAL A 185 5.28 31.08 -9.68
C VAL A 185 6.57 30.51 -9.08
N GLY A 186 6.48 29.77 -7.98
CA GLY A 186 7.63 29.12 -7.34
C GLY A 186 8.31 28.10 -8.24
N THR A 187 7.55 27.33 -9.02
CA THR A 187 8.11 26.40 -10.02
C THR A 187 8.76 27.15 -11.18
N ALA A 188 8.12 28.19 -11.70
CA ALA A 188 8.69 29.02 -12.77
C ALA A 188 10.02 29.69 -12.34
N LEU A 189 10.09 30.25 -11.12
CA LEU A 189 11.30 30.84 -10.56
C LEU A 189 12.42 29.82 -10.36
N ARG A 190 12.10 28.60 -9.90
CA ARG A 190 13.08 27.52 -9.77
C ARG A 190 13.64 27.06 -11.11
N ASN A 191 12.78 27.00 -12.14
CA ASN A 191 13.21 26.64 -13.49
C ASN A 191 14.05 27.74 -14.14
N ALA A 192 13.73 29.02 -13.89
CA ALA A 192 14.45 30.16 -14.47
C ALA A 192 15.76 30.50 -13.74
N LEU A 193 15.80 30.31 -12.42
CA LEU A 193 16.94 30.69 -11.55
C LEU A 193 17.30 29.55 -10.57
N PRO A 194 17.73 28.38 -11.08
CA PRO A 194 18.01 27.20 -10.24
C PRO A 194 19.13 27.44 -9.23
N GLY A 195 20.12 28.27 -9.56
CA GLY A 195 21.22 28.62 -8.64
C GLY A 195 20.79 29.41 -7.40
N ARG A 196 19.63 30.08 -7.43
CA ARG A 196 19.11 30.87 -6.29
C ARG A 196 18.00 30.14 -5.52
N PHE A 197 17.18 29.35 -6.20
CA PHE A 197 15.99 28.73 -5.60
C PHE A 197 16.04 27.20 -5.50
N GLY A 198 17.14 26.58 -5.98
CA GLY A 198 17.31 25.13 -6.06
C GLY A 198 16.51 24.51 -7.21
N PRO A 199 16.75 23.21 -7.50
CA PRO A 199 16.02 22.49 -8.54
C PRO A 199 14.54 22.33 -8.17
N ALA A 200 13.68 22.29 -9.18
CA ALA A 200 12.29 21.88 -8.99
C ALA A 200 12.26 20.44 -8.49
N LYS A 201 11.54 20.19 -7.38
CA LYS A 201 11.30 18.84 -6.86
C LYS A 201 9.89 18.43 -7.20
N GLU A 202 9.75 17.27 -7.84
CA GLU A 202 8.44 16.63 -7.97
C GLU A 202 7.98 16.08 -6.62
N ASN A 203 6.71 16.30 -6.29
CA ASN A 203 6.12 15.78 -5.05
C ASN A 203 5.48 14.43 -5.32
N TYR A 204 6.29 13.38 -5.33
CA TYR A 204 5.84 12.00 -5.52
C TYR A 204 4.96 11.49 -4.37
N LYS A 205 5.12 12.04 -3.15
CA LYS A 205 4.38 11.58 -1.97
C LYS A 205 2.91 11.95 -2.04
N PHE A 206 2.59 13.11 -2.61
CA PHE A 206 1.23 13.60 -2.78
C PHE A 206 1.05 14.06 -4.23
N PRO A 207 0.80 13.14 -5.18
CA PRO A 207 0.50 13.51 -6.55
C PRO A 207 -0.86 14.24 -6.64
N PRO A 208 -1.15 14.93 -7.75
CA PRO A 208 -2.49 15.43 -8.03
C PRO A 208 -3.52 14.30 -8.00
N MET A 209 -4.71 14.58 -7.50
CA MET A 209 -5.84 13.66 -7.41
C MET A 209 -6.60 13.61 -8.74
N ASP A 210 -6.97 12.40 -9.18
CA ASP A 210 -7.90 12.20 -10.28
C ASP A 210 -9.34 12.13 -9.73
N ALA A 211 -10.19 13.06 -10.16
CA ALA A 211 -11.58 13.13 -9.72
C ALA A 211 -12.39 11.88 -10.10
N ALA A 212 -12.08 11.22 -11.23
CA ALA A 212 -12.74 9.98 -11.63
C ALA A 212 -12.31 8.81 -10.74
N ASP A 213 -11.02 8.67 -10.43
CA ASP A 213 -10.52 7.64 -9.50
C ASP A 213 -11.12 7.81 -8.10
N ILE A 214 -11.12 9.04 -7.57
CA ILE A 214 -11.70 9.32 -6.25
C ILE A 214 -13.20 9.00 -6.21
N ARG A 215 -13.96 9.40 -7.24
CA ARG A 215 -15.39 9.02 -7.35
C ARG A 215 -15.56 7.50 -7.38
N GLY A 216 -14.76 6.79 -8.17
CA GLY A 216 -14.77 5.33 -8.22
C GLY A 216 -14.48 4.68 -6.86
N ARG A 217 -13.53 5.23 -6.08
CA ARG A 217 -13.23 4.77 -4.72
C ARG A 217 -14.40 4.99 -3.77
N ILE A 218 -15.01 6.18 -3.80
CA ILE A 218 -16.17 6.51 -2.95
C ILE A 218 -17.35 5.57 -3.26
N SER A 219 -17.66 5.36 -4.54
CA SER A 219 -18.74 4.45 -4.93
C SER A 219 -18.48 3.00 -4.50
N ARG A 220 -17.21 2.54 -4.53
CA ARG A 220 -16.85 1.23 -3.98
C ARG A 220 -17.06 1.17 -2.47
N LEU A 221 -16.65 2.21 -1.73
CA LEU A 221 -16.85 2.27 -0.27
C LEU A 221 -18.33 2.31 0.10
N GLN A 222 -19.15 3.13 -0.58
CA GLN A 222 -20.60 3.17 -0.36
C GLN A 222 -21.23 1.79 -0.55
N ARG A 223 -20.84 1.06 -1.61
CA ARG A 223 -21.35 -0.29 -1.87
C ARG A 223 -20.92 -1.29 -0.79
N VAL A 224 -19.63 -1.29 -0.42
CA VAL A 224 -19.08 -2.25 0.57
C VAL A 224 -19.66 -2.00 1.97
N LEU A 225 -19.89 -0.73 2.32
CA LEU A 225 -20.42 -0.33 3.62
C LEU A 225 -21.97 -0.29 3.66
N GLY A 226 -22.65 -0.56 2.54
CA GLY A 226 -24.12 -0.50 2.47
C GLY A 226 -24.69 0.89 2.74
N LEU A 227 -24.01 1.96 2.32
CA LEU A 227 -24.47 3.33 2.51
C LEU A 227 -25.52 3.70 1.45
N ASP A 228 -26.74 3.99 1.90
CA ASP A 228 -27.85 4.40 1.04
C ASP A 228 -27.79 5.89 0.64
N GLU A 229 -27.04 6.70 1.39
CA GLU A 229 -26.91 8.13 1.11
C GLU A 229 -26.04 8.37 -0.13
N GLU A 230 -26.56 9.12 -1.10
CA GLU A 230 -25.79 9.50 -2.28
C GLU A 230 -24.75 10.57 -1.91
N LEU A 231 -23.46 10.27 -2.10
CA LEU A 231 -22.37 11.20 -1.82
C LEU A 231 -21.93 11.94 -3.08
N GLU A 232 -21.90 13.27 -3.02
CA GLU A 232 -21.27 14.12 -4.01
C GLU A 232 -19.77 14.25 -3.72
N CYS A 233 -18.95 14.09 -4.76
CA CYS A 233 -17.50 14.30 -4.69
C CYS A 233 -17.04 15.33 -5.72
N LYS A 234 -16.48 16.45 -5.24
CA LYS A 234 -15.99 17.56 -6.06
C LYS A 234 -14.52 17.85 -5.79
N LEU A 235 -13.72 17.93 -6.84
CA LEU A 235 -12.34 18.38 -6.76
C LEU A 235 -12.30 19.91 -6.65
N LEU A 236 -11.74 20.44 -5.55
CA LEU A 236 -11.62 21.89 -5.29
C LEU A 236 -10.25 22.44 -5.71
N SER A 237 -9.21 21.61 -5.66
CA SER A 237 -7.86 21.89 -6.16
C SER A 237 -7.19 20.58 -6.58
N GLU A 238 -5.99 20.62 -7.15
CA GLU A 238 -5.22 19.41 -7.51
C GLU A 238 -5.10 18.39 -6.38
N ARG A 239 -5.21 18.78 -5.11
CA ARG A 239 -5.05 17.90 -3.94
C ARG A 239 -6.11 18.13 -2.86
N THR A 240 -7.24 18.72 -3.23
CA THR A 240 -8.32 19.03 -2.29
C THR A 240 -9.62 18.54 -2.87
N VAL A 241 -10.29 17.66 -2.14
CA VAL A 241 -11.60 17.11 -2.49
C VAL A 241 -12.63 17.53 -1.44
N LEU A 242 -13.85 17.80 -1.89
CA LEU A 242 -15.03 17.95 -1.08
C LEU A 242 -15.90 16.71 -1.28
N ILE A 243 -16.18 16.01 -0.18
CA ILE A 243 -17.14 14.91 -0.14
C ILE A 243 -18.27 15.36 0.78
N ARG A 244 -19.52 15.20 0.33
CA ARG A 244 -20.70 15.57 1.12
C ARG A 244 -21.92 14.76 0.67
N PRO A 245 -22.94 14.63 1.53
CA PRO A 245 -24.28 14.25 1.09
C PRO A 245 -24.76 15.06 -0.10
N ARG A 246 -25.29 14.37 -1.11
CA ARG A 246 -25.98 14.99 -2.22
C ARG A 246 -27.36 15.43 -1.71
N ARG A 247 -27.46 16.69 -1.30
CA ARG A 247 -28.77 17.28 -1.00
C ARG A 247 -29.53 17.44 -2.32
N LEU A 248 -30.67 16.76 -2.44
CA LEU A 248 -31.69 17.13 -3.42
C LEU A 248 -32.12 18.56 -3.09
N LEU A 249 -32.07 19.43 -4.09
CA LEU A 249 -32.57 20.81 -3.99
C LEU A 249 -34.07 20.80 -3.72
#